data_AF-A0A354C7V6-F1
#
_entry.id   AF-A0A354C7V6-F1
#
_cell.length_a   1.000
_cell.length_b   1.000
_cell.length_c   1.000
_cell.angle_alpha   90.00
_cell.angle_beta   90.00
_cell.angle_gamma   90.00
#
_symmetry.space_group_name_H-M   'P 1'
#
loop_
_entity.id
_entity.type
_entity.pdbx_description
1 polymer ?
#
loop_
_entity_poly.entity_id
_entity_poly.type
_entity_poly.pdbx_seq_one_letter_code
_entity_poly.pdbx_strand_id
1 'polypeptide(L)'
;MICTVESNCLSNKERFLALIAERLGECSIDYTEKMRVIQTTRKSGEPHSAAGVLLLLHFRNIDPVSINNNGQFIIQLIKRSVKVTQPGDLSCPGGLLHNILDPLLRPLITSGLIPILQGNALKYTQMKDHATSRMI
;
A
#
# COMPACT_ATOMS: atom_id res chain seq x y z
N MET A 1 -13.09 4.32 -2.64
CA MET A 1 -13.15 4.81 -1.24
C MET A 1 -12.36 6.11 -1.18
N ILE A 2 -13.02 7.25 -0.97
CA ILE A 2 -12.35 8.54 -0.73
C ILE A 2 -12.25 8.69 0.78
N CYS A 3 -11.04 8.55 1.33
CA CYS A 3 -10.80 8.90 2.73
C CYS A 3 -10.53 10.39 2.81
N THR A 4 -11.48 11.14 3.36
CA THR A 4 -11.26 12.54 3.73
C THR A 4 -10.35 12.57 4.95
N VAL A 5 -9.09 12.97 4.78
CA VAL A 5 -8.13 13.13 5.87
C VAL A 5 -8.14 14.59 6.28
N GLU A 6 -8.46 14.89 7.54
CA GLU A 6 -8.28 16.23 8.10
C GLU A 6 -6.80 16.62 8.09
N SER A 7 -6.48 17.82 7.61
CA SER A 7 -5.09 18.30 7.41
C SER A 7 -4.23 18.22 8.68
N ASN A 8 -4.84 18.31 9.86
CA ASN A 8 -4.15 18.25 11.15
C ASN A 8 -3.63 16.84 11.52
N CYS A 9 -4.15 15.79 10.88
CA CYS A 9 -3.70 14.42 11.14
C CYS A 9 -2.31 14.16 10.53
N LEU A 10 -1.99 14.82 9.41
CA LEU A 10 -0.72 14.66 8.71
C LEU A 10 0.49 15.11 9.55
N SER A 11 0.26 15.93 10.58
CA SER A 11 1.32 16.47 11.44
C SER A 11 1.68 15.60 12.64
N ASN A 12 0.86 14.61 12.98
CA ASN A 12 1.14 13.67 14.07
C ASN A 12 1.48 12.29 13.48
N LYS A 13 2.79 11.99 13.45
CA LYS A 13 3.33 10.78 12.83
C LYS A 13 2.63 9.50 13.30
N GLU A 14 2.58 9.31 14.60
CA GLU A 14 2.11 8.06 15.22
C GLU A 14 0.60 7.91 15.05
N ARG A 15 -0.16 8.98 15.31
CA ARG A 15 -1.62 8.99 15.15
C ARG A 15 -2.03 8.72 13.71
N PHE A 16 -1.33 9.30 12.74
CA PHE A 16 -1.63 9.08 11.33
C PHE A 16 -1.33 7.65 10.89
N LEU A 17 -0.19 7.08 11.30
CA LEU A 17 0.14 5.68 10.99
C LEU A 17 -0.87 4.71 11.62
N ALA A 18 -1.30 4.98 12.86
CA ALA A 18 -2.33 4.18 13.53
C ALA A 18 -3.66 4.27 12.78
N LEU A 19 -4.07 5.47 12.36
CA LEU A 19 -5.29 5.67 11.58
C LEU A 19 -5.23 4.97 10.21
N ILE A 20 -4.09 5.01 9.51
CA ILE A 20 -3.92 4.27 8.26
C ILE A 20 -4.08 2.77 8.50
N ALA A 21 -3.40 2.23 9.50
CA ALA A 21 -3.45 0.80 9.81
C ALA A 21 -4.87 0.34 10.17
N GLU A 22 -5.59 1.13 10.97
CA GLU A 22 -6.98 0.88 11.33
C GLU A 22 -7.89 0.91 10.08
N ARG A 23 -7.85 1.99 9.29
CA ARG A 23 -8.72 2.15 8.12
C ARG A 23 -8.48 1.09 7.04
N LEU A 24 -7.22 0.77 6.76
CA LEU A 24 -6.89 -0.30 5.82
C LEU A 24 -7.25 -1.68 6.39
N GLY A 25 -7.09 -1.87 7.70
CA GLY A 25 -7.45 -3.10 8.40
C GLY A 25 -8.95 -3.37 8.41
N GLU A 26 -9.78 -2.35 8.56
CA GLU A 26 -11.25 -2.46 8.59
C GLU A 26 -11.87 -2.55 7.19
N CYS A 27 -11.18 -2.04 6.17
CA CYS A 27 -11.70 -2.05 4.81
C CYS A 27 -11.96 -3.48 4.32
N SER A 28 -13.12 -3.71 3.70
CA SER A 28 -13.39 -4.95 2.96
C SER A 28 -12.42 -5.05 1.78
N ILE A 29 -11.81 -6.22 1.60
CA ILE A 29 -10.85 -6.49 0.54
C ILE A 29 -11.47 -7.51 -0.42
N ASP A 30 -11.40 -7.26 -1.72
CA ASP A 30 -11.98 -8.10 -2.78
C ASP A 30 -10.92 -8.87 -3.59
N TYR A 31 -9.68 -8.94 -3.10
CA TYR A 31 -8.55 -9.56 -3.80
C TYR A 31 -8.83 -10.98 -4.28
N THR A 32 -9.43 -11.83 -3.45
CA THR A 32 -9.74 -13.21 -3.84
C THR A 32 -10.72 -13.27 -5.01
N GLU A 33 -11.73 -12.39 -5.02
CA GLU A 33 -12.69 -12.31 -6.12
C GLU A 33 -11.99 -11.82 -7.40
N LYS A 34 -11.23 -10.72 -7.32
CA LYS A 34 -10.50 -10.15 -8.47
C LYS A 34 -9.49 -11.14 -9.04
N MET A 35 -8.81 -11.90 -8.19
CA MET A 35 -7.85 -12.91 -8.67
C MET A 35 -8.52 -14.12 -9.32
N ARG A 36 -9.71 -14.54 -8.86
CA ARG A 36 -10.49 -15.55 -9.58
C ARG A 36 -10.90 -15.08 -10.97
N VAL A 37 -11.30 -13.81 -11.10
CA VAL A 37 -11.59 -13.20 -12.41
C VAL A 37 -10.36 -13.25 -13.31
N ILE A 38 -9.20 -12.76 -12.83
CA ILE A 38 -7.93 -12.78 -13.59
C ILE A 38 -7.54 -14.20 -14.03
N GLN A 39 -7.69 -15.20 -13.16
CA GLN A 39 -7.40 -16.59 -13.49
C GLN A 39 -8.36 -17.15 -14.55
N THR A 40 -9.63 -16.75 -14.50
CA THR A 40 -10.66 -17.20 -15.45
C THR A 40 -10.44 -16.59 -16.83
N THR A 41 -10.19 -15.29 -16.89
CA THR A 41 -9.93 -14.57 -18.15
C THR A 41 -8.62 -15.02 -18.83
N ARG A 42 -7.60 -15.38 -18.04
CA ARG A 42 -6.37 -15.99 -18.58
C ARG A 42 -6.64 -17.30 -19.31
N LYS A 43 -7.57 -18.11 -18.81
CA LYS A 43 -7.97 -19.38 -19.46
C LYS A 43 -8.76 -19.15 -20.75
N SER A 44 -9.48 -18.03 -20.87
CA SER A 44 -10.21 -17.66 -22.09
C SER A 44 -9.37 -16.91 -23.11
N GLY A 45 -8.04 -16.80 -22.91
CA GLY A 45 -7.11 -16.16 -23.84
C GLY A 45 -6.96 -14.64 -23.66
N GLU A 46 -7.60 -14.03 -22.66
CA GLU A 46 -7.45 -12.60 -22.39
C GLU A 46 -6.35 -12.33 -21.35
N PRO A 47 -5.31 -11.53 -21.68
CA PRO A 47 -4.15 -11.34 -20.83
C PRO A 47 -4.41 -10.34 -19.71
N HIS A 48 -5.14 -10.75 -18.68
CA HIS A 48 -5.25 -9.98 -17.43
C HIS A 48 -4.09 -10.30 -16.48
N SER A 49 -3.54 -9.29 -15.81
CA SER A 49 -2.49 -9.45 -14.81
C SER A 49 -2.76 -8.61 -13.58
N ALA A 50 -2.39 -9.16 -12.42
CA ALA A 50 -2.36 -8.41 -11.17
C ALA A 50 -1.00 -7.71 -11.02
N ALA A 51 -1.03 -6.50 -10.49
CA ALA A 51 0.16 -5.74 -10.13
C ALA A 51 -0.02 -5.17 -8.72
N GLY A 52 1.04 -5.24 -7.92
CA GLY A 52 1.11 -4.52 -6.67
C GLY A 52 1.56 -3.08 -6.92
N VAL A 53 0.99 -2.14 -6.18
CA VAL A 53 1.40 -0.73 -6.20
C VAL A 53 1.91 -0.35 -4.81
N LEU A 54 3.14 0.16 -4.74
CA LEU A 54 3.73 0.66 -3.51
C LEU A 54 3.64 2.19 -3.50
N LEU A 55 2.83 2.75 -2.60
CA LEU A 55 2.77 4.18 -2.35
C LEU A 55 3.72 4.55 -1.21
N LEU A 56 4.74 5.34 -1.51
CA LEU A 56 5.74 5.75 -0.52
C LEU A 56 5.26 6.98 0.26
N LEU A 57 4.98 6.78 1.55
CA LEU A 57 4.68 7.85 2.50
C LEU A 57 5.95 8.21 3.28
N HIS A 58 6.38 9.46 3.18
CA HIS A 58 7.55 9.98 3.88
C HIS A 58 7.12 11.01 4.93
N PHE A 59 7.59 10.85 6.17
CA PHE A 59 7.38 11.86 7.21
C PHE A 59 8.57 12.81 7.25
N ARG A 60 8.33 14.07 6.91
CA ARG A 60 9.33 15.13 7.00
C ARG A 60 9.22 15.80 8.37
N ASN A 61 10.27 15.72 9.18
CA ASN A 61 10.26 16.28 10.54
C ASN A 61 10.20 17.82 10.59
N ILE A 62 10.68 18.50 9.55
CA ILE A 62 10.68 19.97 9.45
C ILE A 62 10.15 20.32 8.07
N ASP A 63 8.98 20.96 8.03
CA ASP A 63 8.42 21.47 6.79
C ASP A 63 8.82 22.94 6.55
N PRO A 64 9.63 23.26 5.52
CA PRO A 64 10.11 24.62 5.25
C PRO A 64 9.02 25.57 4.79
N VAL A 65 7.82 25.07 4.47
CA VAL A 65 6.65 25.88 4.08
C VAL A 65 5.70 26.10 5.28
N SER A 66 5.84 25.32 6.35
CA SER A 66 5.00 25.39 7.54
C SER A 66 5.46 26.51 8.47
N ILE A 67 4.54 27.43 8.77
CA ILE A 67 4.74 28.54 9.73
C ILE A 67 5.03 28.01 11.14
N ASN A 68 4.59 26.79 11.45
CA ASN A 68 4.67 26.20 12.79
C ASN A 68 5.79 25.17 12.94
N ASN A 69 6.63 24.94 11.92
CA ASN A 69 7.67 23.90 11.89
C ASN A 69 7.19 22.48 12.24
N ASN A 70 5.87 22.23 12.21
CA ASN A 70 5.34 20.90 12.45
C ASN A 70 5.72 19.98 11.30
N GLY A 71 6.15 18.76 11.62
CA GLY A 71 6.42 17.75 10.61
C GLY A 71 5.15 17.38 9.84
N GLN A 72 5.30 16.78 8.66
CA GLN A 72 4.16 16.34 7.85
C GLN A 72 4.47 15.10 7.01
N PHE A 73 3.45 14.30 6.71
CA PHE A 73 3.55 13.30 5.67
C PHE A 73 3.46 13.91 4.28
N ILE A 74 4.35 13.46 3.41
CA ILE A 74 4.35 13.76 1.99
C ILE A 74 4.37 12.45 1.19
N ILE A 75 3.77 12.49 0.00
CA ILE A 75 3.86 11.40 -0.96
C ILE A 75 5.13 11.61 -1.78
N GLN A 76 6.03 10.63 -1.77
CA GLN A 76 7.23 10.70 -2.58
C GLN A 76 6.92 10.19 -4.00
N LEU A 77 6.83 11.11 -4.94
CA LEU A 77 6.62 10.80 -6.35
C LEU A 77 7.95 10.56 -7.06
N ILE A 78 7.97 9.59 -7.97
CA ILE A 78 9.13 9.36 -8.83
C ILE A 78 9.17 10.48 -9.86
N LYS A 79 10.25 11.28 -9.84
CA LYS A 79 10.49 12.33 -10.83
C LYS A 79 10.78 11.68 -12.19
N ARG A 80 9.87 11.82 -13.15
CA ARG A 80 10.18 11.54 -14.57
C ARG A 80 10.78 12.78 -15.21
N SER A 81 11.46 12.56 -16.35
CA SER A 81 12.21 13.61 -17.06
C SER A 81 11.37 14.88 -17.29
N VAL A 82 11.98 16.03 -17.02
CA VAL A 82 11.40 17.38 -17.21
C VAL A 82 11.01 17.64 -18.69
N LYS A 83 11.50 16.82 -19.61
CA LYS A 83 11.24 16.94 -21.06
C LYS A 83 9.92 16.30 -21.51
N VAL A 84 9.15 15.68 -20.62
CA VAL A 84 7.90 15.00 -20.98
C VAL A 84 6.74 15.69 -20.29
N THR A 85 5.79 16.20 -21.07
CA THR A 85 4.52 16.76 -20.58
C THR A 85 3.76 15.67 -19.83
N GLN A 86 3.55 15.84 -18.53
CA GLN A 86 2.86 14.84 -17.72
C GLN A 86 1.40 15.24 -17.55
N PRO A 87 0.43 14.49 -18.12
CA PRO A 87 -0.94 14.54 -17.62
C PRO A 87 -0.97 14.07 -16.16
N GLY A 88 -2.05 14.35 -15.43
CA GLY A 88 -2.20 14.13 -13.98
C GLY A 88 -2.23 12.66 -13.51
N ASP A 89 -1.37 11.80 -14.06
CA ASP A 89 -1.21 10.41 -13.67
C ASP A 89 -0.11 10.26 -12.61
N LEU A 90 -0.42 9.53 -11.54
CA LEU A 90 0.49 9.24 -10.44
C LEU A 90 1.12 7.86 -10.67
N SER A 91 2.33 7.85 -11.24
CA SER A 91 3.09 6.62 -11.35
C SER A 91 3.70 6.25 -10.00
N CYS A 92 3.26 5.15 -9.42
CA CYS A 92 3.86 4.56 -8.22
C CYS A 92 4.80 3.42 -8.63
N PRO A 93 5.90 3.17 -7.89
CA PRO A 93 6.68 1.97 -8.09
C PRO A 93 5.77 0.76 -7.87
N GLY A 94 5.66 -0.09 -8.88
CA GLY A 94 4.88 -1.32 -8.84
C GLY A 94 5.76 -2.53 -9.12
N GLY A 95 5.23 -3.71 -8.78
CA GLY A 95 5.85 -5.00 -9.06
C GLY A 95 4.85 -5.93 -9.71
N LEU A 96 5.30 -6.69 -10.71
CA LEU A 96 4.55 -7.86 -11.19
C LEU A 96 4.69 -8.98 -10.15
N LEU A 97 3.58 -9.63 -9.83
CA LEU A 97 3.60 -10.81 -8.95
C LEU A 97 4.40 -11.93 -9.61
N HIS A 98 5.38 -12.48 -8.89
CA HIS A 98 6.21 -13.58 -9.36
C HIS A 98 5.74 -14.91 -8.75
N ASN A 99 5.19 -15.78 -9.59
CA ASN A 99 4.53 -17.02 -9.16
C ASN A 99 5.38 -17.95 -8.27
N ILE A 100 6.71 -17.86 -8.34
CA ILE A 100 7.64 -18.72 -7.59
C ILE A 100 8.26 -18.01 -6.39
N LEU A 101 8.56 -16.71 -6.51
CA LEU A 101 9.34 -16.01 -5.49
C LEU A 101 8.42 -15.48 -4.39
N ASP A 102 7.22 -15.03 -4.75
CA ASP A 102 6.27 -14.47 -3.80
C ASP A 102 5.85 -15.52 -2.74
N PRO A 103 5.51 -16.78 -3.10
CA PRO A 103 5.20 -17.80 -2.09
C PRO A 103 6.40 -18.18 -1.21
N LEU A 104 7.62 -18.11 -1.75
CA LEU A 104 8.84 -18.47 -1.02
C LEU A 104 9.22 -17.42 0.02
N LEU A 105 9.04 -16.13 -0.31
CA LEU A 105 9.37 -15.01 0.59
C LEU A 105 8.26 -14.69 1.58
N ARG A 106 7.03 -15.19 1.34
CA ARG A 106 5.87 -14.92 2.19
C ARG A 106 6.07 -15.26 3.68
N PRO A 107 6.63 -16.41 4.08
CA PRO A 107 6.88 -16.70 5.50
C PRO A 107 7.77 -15.67 6.17
N LEU A 108 8.72 -15.06 5.44
CA LEU A 108 9.58 -14.01 5.98
C LEU A 108 8.79 -12.73 6.31
N ILE A 109 7.79 -12.41 5.49
CA ILE A 109 6.92 -11.25 5.67
C ILE A 109 5.89 -11.52 6.79
N THR A 110 5.27 -12.70 6.81
CA THR A 110 4.17 -13.02 7.74
C THR A 110 4.61 -13.57 9.09
N SER A 111 5.87 -14.01 9.24
CA SER A 111 6.41 -14.53 10.51
C SER A 111 6.53 -13.49 11.61
N GLY A 112 6.43 -12.19 11.26
CA GLY A 112 6.66 -11.11 12.20
C GLY A 112 8.13 -10.98 12.61
N LEU A 113 9.08 -11.65 11.95
CA LEU A 113 10.51 -11.48 12.26
C LEU A 113 11.04 -10.08 11.91
N ILE A 114 10.37 -9.40 10.97
CA ILE A 114 10.73 -8.05 10.56
C ILE A 114 9.94 -7.04 11.43
N PRO A 115 10.61 -6.20 12.25
CA PRO A 115 9.92 -5.30 13.20
C PRO A 115 8.92 -4.34 12.54
N ILE A 116 9.18 -3.90 11.31
CA ILE A 116 8.28 -3.01 10.56
C ILE A 116 6.97 -3.70 10.14
N LEU A 117 6.93 -5.03 10.15
CA LEU A 117 5.77 -5.86 9.81
C LEU A 117 5.03 -6.36 11.06
N GLN A 118 5.43 -5.93 12.25
CA GLN A 118 4.74 -6.27 13.51
C GLN A 118 3.68 -5.23 13.87
N GLY A 119 2.91 -5.50 14.94
CA GLY A 119 1.96 -4.55 15.51
C GLY A 119 0.54 -4.65 14.93
N ASN A 120 -0.20 -3.54 14.95
CA ASN A 120 -1.63 -3.54 14.58
C ASN A 120 -1.86 -3.97 13.13
N ALA A 121 -0.97 -3.61 12.20
CA ALA A 121 -1.05 -4.05 10.81
C ALA A 121 -1.04 -5.59 10.68
N LEU A 122 -0.18 -6.28 11.43
CA LEU A 122 -0.14 -7.75 11.45
C LEU A 122 -1.43 -8.34 12.02
N LYS A 123 -1.93 -7.77 13.13
CA LYS A 123 -3.20 -8.20 13.74
C LYS A 123 -4.35 -8.10 12.75
N TYR A 124 -4.49 -6.97 12.05
CA TYR A 124 -5.54 -6.79 11.05
C TYR A 124 -5.40 -7.80 9.89
N THR A 125 -4.19 -8.07 9.42
CA THR A 125 -3.95 -9.10 8.37
C THR A 125 -4.32 -10.50 8.84
N GLN A 126 -4.11 -10.83 10.12
CA GLN A 126 -4.49 -12.13 10.70
C GLN A 126 -5.99 -12.26 10.94
N MET A 127 -6.69 -11.14 11.16
CA MET A 127 -8.15 -11.12 11.30
C MET A 127 -8.90 -11.28 9.97
N LYS A 128 -8.22 -11.08 8.83
CA LYS A 128 -8.81 -11.39 7.51
C LYS A 128 -8.96 -12.89 7.33
N ASP A 129 -9.88 -13.30 6.46
CA ASP A 129 -10.02 -14.70 6.13
C ASP A 129 -8.72 -15.27 5.58
N HIS A 130 -8.52 -16.57 5.78
CA HIS A 130 -7.27 -17.24 5.44
C HIS A 130 -6.97 -17.20 3.94
N ALA A 131 -7.97 -17.08 3.06
CA ALA A 131 -7.72 -16.94 1.63
C ALA A 131 -7.18 -15.54 1.30
N THR A 132 -7.77 -14.48 1.85
CA THR A 132 -7.28 -13.10 1.70
C THR A 132 -5.91 -12.90 2.34
N SER A 133 -5.69 -13.41 3.55
CA SER A 133 -4.40 -13.38 4.25
C SER A 133 -3.30 -14.16 3.51
N ARG A 134 -3.68 -15.06 2.59
CA ARG A 134 -2.77 -15.78 1.71
C ARG A 134 -2.32 -15.02 0.48
N MET A 135 -2.99 -13.91 0.19
CA MET A 135 -2.79 -13.12 -1.03
C MET A 135 -2.08 -11.80 -0.76
N ILE A 136 -1.84 -11.49 0.51
CA ILE A 136 -0.99 -10.41 1.01
C ILE A 136 0.37 -11.03 1.34
#